data_AF-A0A7W0M6A1-F1
#
_entry.id   AF-A0A7W0M6A1-F1
#
_cell.length_a   1.000
_cell.length_b   1.000
_cell.length_c   1.000
_cell.angle_alpha   90.00
_cell.angle_beta   90.00
_cell.angle_gamma   90.00
#
_symmetry.space_group_name_H-M   'P 1'
#
loop_
_entity.id
_entity.type
_entity.pdbx_description
1 polymer ?
#
loop_
_entity_poly.entity_id
_entity_poly.type
_entity_poly.pdbx_seq_one_letter_code
_entity_poly.pdbx_strand_id
1 'polypeptide(L)'
;MASVYKRAQDKGKKRAPWYIGYTDHTGKRSTAKGFTDKGETERLAAKLEEEARLVREGLLEPKATRRASKKRPLTEHLTDFEKHLRNRAVSEKQVYEVVT
;
A
#
# COMPACT_ATOMS: atom_id res chain seq x y z
N MET A 1 6.72 15.03 8.88
CA MET A 1 5.56 15.21 9.76
C MET A 1 4.36 15.54 8.92
N ALA A 2 3.29 14.77 9.08
CA ALA A 2 2.09 14.88 8.29
C ALA A 2 1.20 15.98 8.85
N SER A 3 0.68 16.81 7.96
CA SER A 3 -0.24 17.89 8.30
C SER A 3 -1.66 17.50 7.95
N VAL A 4 -2.58 17.58 8.91
CA VAL A 4 -4.02 17.39 8.68
C VAL A 4 -4.69 18.75 8.56
N TYR A 5 -5.44 18.99 7.48
CA TYR A 5 -6.06 20.28 7.20
C TYR A 5 -7.38 20.15 6.45
N LYS A 6 -8.20 21.21 6.47
CA LYS A 6 -9.34 21.38 5.56
C LYS A 6 -8.96 22.33 4.43
N ARG A 7 -9.48 22.06 3.22
CA ARG A 7 -9.38 23.03 2.12
C ARG A 7 -10.27 24.23 2.41
N ALA A 8 -9.92 25.38 1.84
CA ALA A 8 -10.68 26.63 2.02
C ALA A 8 -12.17 26.44 1.68
N GLN A 9 -12.47 25.78 0.55
CA GLN A 9 -13.83 25.49 0.10
C GLN A 9 -14.62 24.51 0.99
N ASP A 10 -13.94 23.76 1.86
CA ASP A 10 -14.52 22.73 2.72
C ASP A 10 -14.69 23.21 4.18
N LYS A 11 -14.15 24.41 4.47
CA LYS A 11 -14.28 25.07 5.77
C LYS A 11 -15.74 25.47 5.98
N GLY A 12 -16.29 25.17 7.15
CA GLY A 12 -17.71 25.45 7.49
C GLY A 12 -18.74 24.46 6.92
N LYS A 13 -18.36 23.60 5.96
CA LYS A 13 -19.27 22.56 5.44
C LYS A 13 -19.38 21.38 6.39
N LYS A 14 -20.62 21.00 6.74
CA LYS A 14 -20.91 19.79 7.52
C LYS A 14 -20.44 18.56 6.73
N ARG A 15 -19.79 17.62 7.44
CA ARG A 15 -19.29 16.35 6.88
C ARG A 15 -18.32 16.49 5.69
N ALA A 16 -17.71 17.66 5.49
CA ALA A 16 -16.66 17.80 4.51
C ALA A 16 -15.38 17.08 4.98
N PRO A 17 -14.67 16.39 4.08
CA PRO A 17 -13.51 15.57 4.42
C PRO A 17 -12.33 16.43 4.85
N TRP A 18 -11.48 15.86 5.71
CA TRP A 18 -10.15 16.36 6.01
C TRP A 18 -9.15 15.84 4.98
N TYR A 19 -8.03 16.52 4.84
CA TYR A 19 -6.94 16.18 3.94
C TYR A 19 -5.64 16.03 4.72
N ILE A 20 -4.78 15.16 4.21
CA ILE A 20 -3.48 14.85 4.79
C ILE A 20 -2.42 15.27 3.78
N GLY A 21 -1.51 16.15 4.19
CA GLY A 21 -0.26 16.41 3.48
C GLY A 21 0.86 15.64 4.16
N TYR A 22 1.60 14.82 3.44
CA TYR A 22 2.72 14.04 3.98
C TYR A 22 3.87 13.95 2.98
N THR A 23 5.06 13.59 3.44
CA THR A 23 6.22 13.34 2.58
C THR A 23 6.29 11.86 2.31
N ASP A 24 6.32 11.46 1.04
CA ASP A 24 6.39 10.05 0.69
C ASP A 24 7.80 9.46 0.87
N HIS A 25 7.96 8.18 0.54
CA HIS A 25 9.23 7.49 0.59
C HIS A 25 10.27 8.06 -0.41
N THR A 26 9.82 8.70 -1.50
CA THR A 26 10.67 9.38 -2.50
C THR A 26 11.09 10.80 -2.11
N GLY A 27 10.60 11.31 -0.98
CA GLY A 27 10.85 12.68 -0.52
C GLY A 27 9.91 13.72 -1.13
N LYS A 28 8.91 13.31 -1.91
CA LYS A 28 7.93 14.23 -2.53
C LYS A 28 6.76 14.48 -1.59
N ARG A 29 6.28 15.73 -1.57
CA ARG A 29 5.03 16.07 -0.86
C ARG A 29 3.84 15.49 -1.62
N SER A 30 3.10 14.63 -0.94
CA SER A 30 1.89 13.98 -1.43
C SER A 30 0.69 14.42 -0.59
N THR A 31 -0.49 14.40 -1.21
CA THR A 31 -1.74 14.70 -0.53
C THR A 31 -2.69 13.50 -0.62
N ALA A 32 -3.22 13.08 0.53
CA ALA A 32 -4.25 12.05 0.61
C ALA A 32 -5.56 12.66 1.14
N LYS A 33 -6.68 12.10 0.68
CA LYS A 33 -8.00 12.39 1.25
C LYS A 33 -8.17 11.59 2.53
N GLY A 34 -8.55 12.27 3.61
CA GLY A 34 -8.89 11.67 4.89
C GLY A 34 -10.38 11.40 5.05
N PHE A 35 -10.81 11.32 6.29
CA PHE A 35 -12.19 11.07 6.69
C PHE A 35 -12.94 12.38 6.98
N THR A 36 -14.23 12.27 7.28
CA THR A 36 -15.02 13.40 7.79
C THR A 36 -14.68 13.74 9.25
N ASP A 37 -14.19 12.74 9.98
CA ASP A 37 -13.67 12.89 11.34
C ASP A 37 -12.18 13.26 11.33
N LYS A 38 -11.78 14.17 12.22
CA LYS A 38 -10.41 14.65 12.30
C LYS A 38 -9.48 13.62 12.95
N GLY A 39 -9.91 12.98 14.03
CA GLY A 39 -9.10 12.02 14.78
C GLY A 39 -8.79 10.77 13.95
N GLU A 40 -9.77 10.26 13.20
CA GLU A 40 -9.53 9.16 12.25
C GLU A 40 -8.58 9.58 11.12
N THR A 41 -8.63 10.85 10.71
CA THR A 41 -7.70 11.38 9.71
C THR A 41 -6.29 11.51 10.24
N GLU A 42 -6.12 11.90 11.51
CA GLU A 42 -4.81 11.94 12.19
C GLU A 42 -4.21 10.54 12.34
N ARG A 43 -5.02 9.53 12.68
CA ARG A 43 -4.59 8.12 12.69
C ARG A 43 -4.11 7.66 11.31
N LEU A 44 -4.87 7.98 10.26
CA LEU A 44 -4.48 7.68 8.89
C LEU A 44 -3.18 8.41 8.48
N ALA A 45 -3.01 9.66 8.93
CA ALA A 45 -1.81 10.43 8.67
C ALA A 45 -0.57 9.77 9.30
N ALA A 46 -0.65 9.39 10.57
CA ALA A 46 0.43 8.67 11.26
C ALA A 46 0.79 7.36 10.54
N LYS A 47 -0.23 6.60 10.10
CA LYS A 47 -0.02 5.38 9.31
C LYS A 47 0.71 5.63 8.00
N LEU A 48 0.36 6.70 7.27
CA LEU A 48 1.01 7.03 6.01
C LEU A 48 2.47 7.47 6.19
N GLU A 49 2.79 8.17 7.28
CA GLU A 49 4.17 8.51 7.62
C GLU A 49 4.99 7.26 7.97
N GLU A 50 4.41 6.37 8.79
CA GLU A 50 5.07 5.12 9.17
C GLU A 50 5.33 4.24 7.94
N GLU A 51 4.32 4.05 7.07
CA GLU A 51 4.48 3.33 5.81
C GLU A 51 5.59 3.95 4.93
N ALA A 52 5.65 5.29 4.84
CA ALA A 52 6.71 5.96 4.08
C ALA A 52 8.10 5.75 4.70
N ARG A 53 8.20 5.71 6.04
CA ARG A 53 9.45 5.39 6.75
C ARG A 53 9.89 3.96 6.47
N LEU A 54 8.99 3.00 6.65
CA LEU A 54 9.26 1.57 6.43
C LEU A 54 9.69 1.27 5.00
N VAL A 55 9.08 1.93 4.01
CA VAL A 55 9.48 1.79 2.60
C VAL A 55 10.87 2.38 2.36
N ARG A 56 11.19 3.53 2.99
CA ARG A 56 12.53 4.15 2.88
C ARG A 56 13.62 3.29 3.53
N GLU A 57 13.29 2.63 4.64
CA GLU A 57 14.15 1.66 5.34
C GLU A 57 14.26 0.32 4.60
N GLY A 58 13.47 0.10 3.53
CA GLY A 58 13.46 -1.16 2.78
C GLY A 58 12.72 -2.30 3.48
N LEU A 59 12.02 -2.02 4.60
CA LEU A 59 11.24 -3.00 5.35
C LEU A 59 9.87 -3.30 4.71
N LEU A 60 9.40 -2.43 3.82
CA LEU A 60 8.14 -2.58 3.12
C LEU A 60 8.30 -2.28 1.63
N GLU A 61 7.66 -3.06 0.77
CA GLU A 61 7.61 -2.74 -0.64
C GLU A 61 6.68 -1.55 -0.95
N PRO A 62 7.07 -0.65 -1.86
CA PRO A 62 6.19 0.43 -2.30
C PRO A 62 4.85 -0.09 -2.82
N LYS A 63 3.75 0.60 -2.48
CA LYS A 63 2.40 0.25 -2.95
C LYS A 63 2.30 0.17 -4.49
N ALA A 64 3.09 0.97 -5.20
CA ALA A 64 3.16 0.94 -6.66
C ALA A 64 3.70 -0.42 -7.17
N THR A 65 4.82 -0.88 -6.61
CA THR A 65 5.41 -2.19 -6.89
C THR A 65 4.43 -3.32 -6.60
N ARG A 66 3.78 -3.28 -5.43
CA ARG A 66 2.75 -4.26 -5.06
C ARG A 66 1.54 -4.27 -6.00
N ARG A 67 1.17 -3.14 -6.61
CA ARG A 67 0.09 -3.08 -7.60
C ARG A 67 0.56 -3.59 -8.96
N ALA A 68 1.79 -3.29 -9.36
CA ALA A 68 2.38 -3.79 -10.59
C ALA A 68 2.51 -5.32 -10.56
N SER A 69 2.94 -5.89 -9.42
CA SER A 69 3.06 -7.34 -9.27
C SER A 69 1.74 -8.08 -9.42
N LYS A 70 0.60 -7.44 -9.08
CA LYS A 70 -0.76 -7.99 -9.30
C LYS A 70 -1.24 -7.93 -10.75
N LYS A 71 -0.61 -7.12 -11.60
CA LYS A 71 -0.94 -6.98 -13.02
C LYS A 71 -0.08 -7.86 -13.91
N ARG A 72 0.82 -8.67 -13.33
CA ARG A 72 1.66 -9.60 -14.09
C ARG A 72 0.78 -10.65 -14.77
N PRO A 73 1.19 -11.17 -15.93
CA PRO A 73 0.52 -12.28 -16.59
C PRO A 73 0.28 -13.45 -15.63
N LEU A 74 -0.85 -14.16 -15.80
CA LEU A 74 -1.18 -15.32 -14.97
C LEU A 74 -0.08 -16.39 -15.04
N THR A 75 0.55 -16.56 -16.20
CA THR A 75 1.68 -17.48 -16.41
C THR A 75 2.85 -17.19 -15.47
N GLU A 76 3.23 -15.94 -15.27
CA GLU A 76 4.30 -15.57 -14.33
C GLU A 76 3.92 -15.95 -12.89
N HIS A 77 2.67 -15.71 -12.50
CA HIS A 77 2.18 -16.11 -11.18
C HIS A 77 2.20 -17.63 -10.97
N LEU A 78 1.86 -18.42 -12.00
CA LEU A 78 1.93 -19.88 -11.95
C LEU A 78 3.38 -20.36 -11.80
N THR A 79 4.33 -19.76 -12.52
CA THR A 79 5.75 -20.11 -12.37
C THR A 79 6.32 -19.76 -11.00
N ASP A 80 5.95 -18.60 -10.42
CA ASP A 80 6.34 -18.21 -9.07
C ASP A 80 5.75 -19.18 -8.03
N PHE A 81 4.50 -19.60 -8.23
CA PHE A 81 3.82 -20.56 -7.35
C PHE A 81 4.42 -21.97 -7.45
N GLU A 82 4.76 -22.44 -8.65
CA GLU A 82 5.46 -23.70 -8.86
C GLU A 82 6.82 -23.74 -8.14
N LYS A 83 7.61 -22.67 -8.26
CA LYS A 83 8.88 -22.53 -7.52
C LYS A 83 8.66 -22.56 -6.00
N HIS A 84 7.61 -21.90 -5.52
CA HIS A 84 7.26 -21.93 -4.10
C HIS A 84 6.94 -23.35 -3.61
N LEU A 85 6.16 -24.12 -4.38
CA LEU A 85 5.81 -25.50 -4.02
C LEU A 85 7.05 -26.41 -4.01
N ARG A 86 7.94 -26.31 -5.00
CA ARG A 86 9.18 -27.10 -5.03
C ARG A 86 10.09 -26.81 -3.83
N ASN A 87 10.15 -25.56 -3.40
CA ASN A 87 10.94 -25.17 -2.22
C ASN A 87 10.32 -25.61 -0.88
N ARG A 88 9.03 -25.95 -0.86
CA ARG A 88 8.28 -26.28 0.36
C ARG A 88 8.26 -27.79 0.68
N ALA A 89 9.31 -28.53 0.34
CA ALA A 89 9.44 -29.98 0.60
C ALA A 89 8.19 -30.81 0.22
N VAL A 90 7.50 -30.40 -0.85
CA VAL A 90 6.29 -31.05 -1.37
C VAL A 90 6.71 -32.06 -2.44
N SER A 91 5.99 -33.19 -2.56
CA SER A 91 6.33 -34.21 -3.56
C SER A 91 6.10 -33.69 -5.00
N GLU A 92 6.90 -34.14 -5.97
CA GLU A 92 6.77 -33.72 -7.37
C GLU A 92 5.36 -33.94 -7.94
N LYS A 93 4.71 -35.05 -7.55
CA LYS A 93 3.33 -35.36 -7.96
C LYS A 93 2.34 -34.23 -7.63
N GLN A 94 2.45 -33.66 -6.43
CA GLN A 94 1.57 -32.59 -5.98
C GLN A 94 1.85 -31.26 -6.68
N VAL A 95 3.07 -31.08 -7.23
CA VAL A 95 3.39 -29.92 -8.07
C VAL A 95 2.72 -30.06 -9.44
N TYR A 96 2.79 -31.25 -10.06
CA TYR A 96 2.18 -31.50 -11.37
C TYR A 96 0.66 -31.39 -11.37
N GLU A 97 -0.03 -31.92 -10.36
CA GLU A 97 -1.51 -31.88 -10.30
C GLU A 97 -2.10 -30.46 -10.23
N VAL A 98 -1.33 -29.46 -9.78
CA VAL A 98 -1.82 -28.08 -9.59
C VAL A 98 -1.48 -27.16 -10.76
N VAL A 99 -0.45 -27.50 -11.55
CA VAL A 99 0.06 -26.67 -12.66
C VAL A 99 -0.53 -27.09 -14.02
N THR A 100 -1.05 -28.31 -14.14
CA THR A 100 -1.64 -28.87 -15.37
C THR A 100 -3.13 -28.56 -15.48
#